data_AF-A0A2N2JKY8-F1
#
_entry.id   AF-A0A2N2JKY8-F1
#
_cell.length_a   1.000
_cell.length_b   1.000
_cell.length_c   1.000
_cell.angle_alpha   90.00
_cell.angle_beta   90.00
_cell.angle_gamma   90.00
#
_symmetry.space_group_name_H-M   'P 1'
#
loop_
_entity.id
_entity.type
_entity.pdbx_description
1 polymer ?
#
loop_
_entity_poly.entity_id
_entity_poly.type
_entity_poly.pdbx_seq_one_letter_code
_entity_poly.pdbx_strand_id
1 'polypeptide(L)'
;MASTETPTCSQASLDVGEPIFATAITGTDLWLLIEHDGQWAPNILDSPGLAPRTRAWIEAFLADHPTARPQFIRCDAGARAPARPKRFFFARSGDVEPGIWAFEFHDPVELEAIDLRALAADRRPYPEARRTRPLFLVCTHGKRDACCARLGPAIARGLHAEWGDSVWQSSHVGGHRFAATMVCLPWGHCFGRLDTAAALRVARGYAARRLTDLLNYRGRTAWTQPVQAAEFFLRQELGVYGIDALRYSRGEMVGEDRWRVCFFEKQTGETHELTVVKERGADLAPTSCGGRPEPVSPLRPAPREGNPERPAWPTRSGPGGGETDPQRQGACGMLRCDKPARPHAAPVWRGSWCIPVGVAARRSVGMHPFTARAVAGRRPGGDVASDRRR
;
A
#
# COMPACT_ATOMS: atom_id res chain seq x y z
N MET A 1 37.29 1.24 -22.95
CA MET A 1 36.73 -0.09 -22.64
C MET A 1 35.53 0.14 -21.74
N ALA A 2 34.31 0.12 -22.28
CA ALA A 2 33.12 0.24 -21.45
C ALA A 2 33.01 -1.05 -20.63
N SER A 3 33.13 -0.93 -19.31
CA SER A 3 32.83 -2.03 -18.39
C SER A 3 31.39 -2.45 -18.64
N THR A 4 31.18 -3.65 -19.19
CA THR A 4 29.87 -4.29 -19.26
C THR A 4 29.46 -4.70 -17.85
N GLU A 5 29.06 -3.71 -17.05
CA GLU A 5 28.43 -3.97 -15.76
C GLU A 5 27.16 -4.76 -16.00
N THR A 6 27.01 -5.87 -15.28
CA THR A 6 25.78 -6.67 -15.32
C THR A 6 24.61 -5.77 -14.93
N PRO A 7 23.55 -5.67 -15.74
CA PRO A 7 22.41 -4.82 -15.43
C PRO A 7 21.79 -5.24 -14.10
N THR A 8 21.38 -4.25 -13.29
CA THR A 8 20.66 -4.52 -12.04
C THR A 8 19.35 -5.25 -12.33
N CYS A 9 18.79 -6.01 -11.38
CA CYS A 9 17.57 -6.77 -11.64
C CYS A 9 16.38 -5.88 -12.06
N SER A 10 16.33 -4.66 -11.51
CA SER A 10 15.31 -3.69 -11.90
C SER A 10 15.48 -3.17 -13.32
N GLN A 11 16.71 -3.06 -13.82
CA GLN A 11 16.96 -2.68 -15.20
C GLN A 11 16.62 -3.84 -16.14
N ALA A 12 17.07 -5.06 -15.83
CA ALA A 12 16.77 -6.24 -16.62
C ALA A 12 15.25 -6.50 -16.75
N SER A 13 14.47 -6.29 -15.68
CA SER A 13 13.00 -6.36 -15.72
C SER A 13 12.39 -5.30 -16.67
N LEU A 14 12.95 -4.09 -16.72
CA LEU A 14 12.50 -3.04 -17.65
C LEU A 14 12.87 -3.37 -19.09
N ASP A 15 14.08 -3.88 -19.33
CA ASP A 15 14.61 -4.17 -20.67
C ASP A 15 13.77 -5.24 -21.39
N VAL A 16 13.27 -6.23 -20.66
CA VAL A 16 12.37 -7.26 -21.20
C VAL A 16 10.88 -6.85 -21.19
N GLY A 17 10.56 -5.61 -20.79
CA GLY A 17 9.18 -5.13 -20.74
C GLY A 17 8.29 -5.90 -19.75
N GLU A 18 8.87 -6.44 -18.67
CA GLU A 18 8.14 -7.30 -17.75
C GLU A 18 6.89 -6.59 -17.17
N PRO A 19 5.72 -7.24 -17.11
CA PRO A 19 4.54 -6.66 -16.49
C PRO A 19 4.69 -6.48 -14.99
N ILE A 20 4.16 -5.36 -14.48
CA ILE A 20 4.23 -5.04 -13.06
C ILE A 20 2.99 -5.48 -12.27
N PHE A 21 1.83 -5.58 -12.93
CA PHE A 21 0.58 -6.00 -12.27
C PHE A 21 0.67 -7.45 -11.80
N ALA A 22 -0.10 -7.79 -10.78
CA ALA A 22 -0.11 -9.14 -10.19
C ALA A 22 1.28 -9.62 -9.76
N THR A 23 2.10 -8.71 -9.23
CA THR A 23 3.44 -9.04 -8.71
C THR A 23 3.60 -8.65 -7.25
N ALA A 24 2.55 -8.13 -6.60
CA ALA A 24 2.61 -7.87 -5.17
C ALA A 24 2.81 -9.18 -4.41
N ILE A 25 3.39 -9.09 -3.21
CA ILE A 25 3.37 -10.22 -2.28
C ILE A 25 1.93 -10.66 -2.05
N THR A 26 1.71 -11.93 -1.76
CA THR A 26 0.37 -12.53 -1.63
C THR A 26 0.15 -13.03 -0.21
N GLY A 27 -1.11 -13.13 0.21
CA GLY A 27 -1.49 -13.71 1.50
C GLY A 27 -1.08 -12.88 2.73
N THR A 28 -0.78 -11.58 2.58
CA THR A 28 -0.49 -10.69 3.71
C THR A 28 -1.61 -9.69 3.93
N ASP A 29 -2.33 -9.84 5.03
CA ASP A 29 -3.40 -8.94 5.46
C ASP A 29 -3.13 -8.30 6.84
N LEU A 30 -2.13 -8.77 7.59
CA LEU A 30 -1.73 -8.18 8.86
C LEU A 30 -0.28 -7.68 8.79
N TRP A 31 -0.05 -6.46 9.25
CA TRP A 31 1.27 -5.83 9.25
C TRP A 31 1.67 -5.39 10.64
N LEU A 32 2.85 -5.80 11.06
CA LEU A 32 3.49 -5.34 12.30
C LEU A 32 4.66 -4.45 11.90
N LEU A 33 4.51 -3.13 12.03
CA LEU A 33 5.55 -2.18 11.66
C LEU A 33 6.24 -1.67 12.92
N ILE A 34 7.46 -2.12 13.16
CA ILE A 34 8.24 -1.78 14.36
C ILE A 34 9.33 -0.80 13.95
N GLU A 35 9.39 0.35 14.61
CA GLU A 35 10.47 1.29 14.39
C GLU A 35 11.81 0.74 14.92
N HIS A 36 12.79 0.65 14.01
CA HIS A 36 14.12 0.14 14.31
C HIS A 36 15.18 0.91 13.52
N ASP A 37 15.90 1.79 14.22
CA ASP A 37 16.92 2.69 13.64
C ASP A 37 18.26 1.98 13.32
N GLY A 38 18.43 0.76 13.81
CA GLY A 38 19.63 -0.04 13.60
C GLY A 38 19.81 -0.53 12.15
N GLN A 39 20.89 -1.27 11.93
CA GLN A 39 21.10 -1.95 10.65
C GLN A 39 20.10 -3.10 10.51
N TRP A 40 19.52 -3.27 9.32
CA TRP A 40 18.64 -4.40 9.05
C TRP A 40 19.44 -5.56 8.47
N ALA A 41 19.35 -6.72 9.11
CA ALA A 41 19.88 -7.97 8.59
C ALA A 41 18.99 -8.50 7.44
N PRO A 42 19.50 -9.40 6.56
CA PRO A 42 18.72 -9.94 5.45
C PRO A 42 17.36 -10.54 5.88
N ASN A 43 17.36 -11.25 7.01
CA ASN A 43 16.18 -11.53 7.80
C ASN A 43 16.10 -10.48 8.91
N ILE A 44 15.00 -9.73 8.96
CA ILE A 44 14.91 -8.57 9.85
C ILE A 44 14.92 -8.95 11.33
N LEU A 45 14.42 -10.15 11.69
CA LEU A 45 14.40 -10.58 13.09
C LEU A 45 15.78 -10.96 13.63
N ASP A 46 16.78 -11.10 12.74
CA ASP A 46 18.18 -11.31 13.09
C ASP A 46 18.97 -9.99 13.16
N SER A 47 18.28 -8.84 13.05
CA SER A 47 18.95 -7.54 13.04
C SER A 47 19.56 -7.20 14.40
N PRO A 48 20.79 -6.65 14.42
CA PRO A 48 21.44 -6.24 15.66
C PRO A 48 20.63 -5.16 16.40
N GLY A 49 20.56 -5.28 17.72
CA GLY A 49 19.83 -4.33 18.57
C GLY A 49 18.33 -4.58 18.65
N LEU A 50 17.80 -5.64 18.04
CA LEU A 50 16.46 -6.14 18.36
C LEU A 50 16.50 -6.83 19.73
N ALA A 51 15.65 -6.40 20.66
CA ALA A 51 15.55 -7.04 21.96
C ALA A 51 15.03 -8.49 21.79
N PRO A 52 15.63 -9.50 22.44
CA PRO A 52 15.17 -10.90 22.34
C PRO A 52 13.69 -11.07 22.72
N ARG A 53 13.22 -10.26 23.66
CA ARG A 53 11.82 -10.21 24.09
C ARG A 53 10.88 -9.74 22.98
N THR A 54 11.21 -8.64 22.28
CA THR A 54 10.45 -8.19 21.11
C THR A 54 10.44 -9.24 20.00
N ARG A 55 11.58 -9.90 19.77
CA ARG A 55 11.66 -10.99 18.78
C ARG A 55 10.68 -12.12 19.11
N ALA A 56 10.72 -12.63 20.34
CA ALA A 56 9.84 -13.70 20.78
C ALA A 56 8.35 -13.31 20.72
N TRP A 57 8.02 -12.06 21.07
CA TRP A 57 6.67 -11.52 20.95
C TRP A 57 6.17 -11.50 19.49
N ILE A 58 7.01 -11.07 18.55
CA ILE A 58 6.69 -11.11 17.11
C ILE A 58 6.51 -12.57 16.67
N GLU A 59 7.48 -13.44 16.94
CA GLU A 59 7.46 -14.85 16.50
C GLU A 59 6.23 -15.60 17.03
N ALA A 60 5.84 -15.37 18.28
CA ALA A 60 4.63 -15.94 18.87
C ALA A 60 3.36 -15.51 18.13
N PHE A 61 3.27 -14.25 17.69
CA PHE A 61 2.13 -13.78 16.90
C PHE A 61 2.13 -14.38 15.50
N LEU A 62 3.29 -14.46 14.83
CA LEU A 62 3.40 -15.01 13.48
C LEU A 62 3.07 -16.51 13.43
N ALA A 63 3.34 -17.26 14.50
CA ALA A 63 3.01 -18.69 14.58
C ALA A 63 1.50 -18.96 14.43
N ASP A 64 0.65 -18.08 14.97
CA ASP A 64 -0.81 -18.22 14.92
C ASP A 64 -1.46 -17.43 13.77
N HIS A 65 -0.71 -16.53 13.14
CA HIS A 65 -1.18 -15.65 12.09
C HIS A 65 -0.25 -15.72 10.87
N PRO A 66 -0.38 -16.77 10.02
CA PRO A 66 0.52 -16.99 8.88
C PRO A 66 0.42 -15.89 7.81
N THR A 67 -0.64 -15.10 7.83
CA THR A 67 -0.84 -13.93 6.95
C THR A 67 -0.23 -12.64 7.51
N ALA A 68 0.32 -12.68 8.72
CA ALA A 68 0.98 -11.54 9.32
C ALA A 68 2.42 -11.37 8.82
N ARG A 69 2.82 -10.12 8.67
CA ARG A 69 4.15 -9.77 8.20
C ARG A 69 4.79 -8.70 9.09
N PRO A 70 5.93 -9.00 9.73
CA PRO A 70 6.71 -7.98 10.42
C PRO A 70 7.48 -7.13 9.40
N GLN A 71 7.64 -5.85 9.72
CA GLN A 71 8.52 -4.94 9.01
C GLN A 71 9.22 -4.03 10.00
N PHE A 72 10.50 -3.79 9.75
CA PHE A 72 11.23 -2.71 10.39
C PHE A 72 11.08 -1.45 9.58
N ILE A 73 10.77 -0.37 10.28
CA ILE A 73 10.59 0.95 9.71
C ILE A 73 11.56 1.94 10.34
N ARG A 74 11.92 2.98 9.59
CA ARG A 74 12.67 4.12 10.11
C ARG A 74 12.26 5.40 9.40
N CYS A 75 12.41 6.54 10.07
CA CYS A 75 12.15 7.85 9.50
C CYS A 75 13.49 8.52 9.13
N ASP A 76 13.57 9.16 7.96
CA ASP A 76 14.78 9.89 7.52
C ASP A 76 15.00 11.21 8.27
N ALA A 77 13.95 11.79 8.88
CA ALA A 77 14.03 13.09 9.52
C ALA A 77 14.70 13.00 10.90
N GLY A 78 16.01 13.28 10.97
CA GLY A 78 16.71 13.78 12.17
C GLY A 78 16.64 12.92 13.43
N ALA A 79 16.19 11.67 13.31
CA ALA A 79 15.65 10.88 14.41
C ALA A 79 16.69 10.18 15.28
N ARG A 80 17.96 10.57 15.22
CA ARG A 80 19.01 10.13 16.15
C ARG A 80 18.95 10.91 17.47
N ALA A 81 17.74 11.24 17.93
CA ALA A 81 17.51 11.72 19.28
C ALA A 81 17.22 10.48 20.14
N PRO A 82 18.17 10.00 20.98
CA PRO A 82 18.03 8.75 21.73
C PRO A 82 16.88 8.75 22.76
N ALA A 83 16.18 9.87 22.96
CA ALA A 83 15.16 10.06 23.98
C ALA A 83 13.71 10.13 23.47
N ARG A 84 13.45 9.99 22.16
CA ARG A 84 12.06 9.98 21.67
C ARG A 84 11.45 8.58 21.75
N PRO A 85 10.14 8.47 22.01
CA PRO A 85 9.46 7.20 21.85
C PRO A 85 9.60 6.69 20.41
N LYS A 86 9.75 5.37 20.30
CA LYS A 86 9.67 4.63 19.04
C LYS A 86 8.22 4.35 18.71
N ARG A 87 7.93 4.10 17.43
CA ARG A 87 6.58 3.83 16.95
C ARG A 87 6.38 2.36 16.61
N PHE A 88 5.21 1.87 16.97
CA PHE A 88 4.68 0.60 16.51
C PHE A 88 3.36 0.83 15.81
N PHE A 89 3.20 0.26 14.62
CA PHE A 89 1.92 0.25 13.93
C PHE A 89 1.46 -1.18 13.69
N PHE A 90 0.19 -1.42 13.98
CA PHE A 90 -0.51 -2.60 13.50
C PHE A 90 -1.43 -2.16 12.36
N ALA A 91 -1.33 -2.79 11.18
CA ALA A 91 -2.27 -2.53 10.10
C ALA A 91 -2.97 -3.80 9.66
N ARG A 92 -4.29 -3.71 9.53
CA ARG A 92 -5.13 -4.73 8.90
C ARG A 92 -5.52 -4.25 7.52
N SER A 93 -5.03 -4.98 6.52
CA SER A 93 -5.32 -4.81 5.10
C SER A 93 -6.44 -5.72 4.66
N GLY A 94 -7.07 -5.36 3.54
CA GLY A 94 -8.23 -6.06 3.00
C GLY A 94 -9.19 -5.09 2.35
N ASP A 95 -10.28 -5.62 1.81
CA ASP A 95 -11.38 -4.89 1.21
C ASP A 95 -12.59 -4.69 2.15
N VAL A 96 -12.51 -5.25 3.36
CA VAL A 96 -13.52 -5.09 4.43
C VAL A 96 -12.88 -4.41 5.64
N GLU A 97 -13.34 -3.19 5.95
CA GLU A 97 -12.97 -2.42 7.15
C GLU A 97 -11.46 -2.37 7.48
N PRO A 98 -10.59 -2.01 6.53
CA PRO A 98 -9.16 -1.95 6.79
C PRO A 98 -8.83 -0.82 7.79
N GLY A 99 -7.73 -0.98 8.54
CA GLY A 99 -7.40 -0.07 9.64
C GLY A 99 -5.92 -0.06 10.01
N ILE A 100 -5.50 1.04 10.65
CA ILE A 100 -4.17 1.19 11.23
C ILE A 100 -4.35 1.61 12.68
N TRP A 101 -3.58 0.99 13.57
CA TRP A 101 -3.45 1.37 14.97
C TRP A 101 -2.01 1.78 15.23
N ALA A 102 -1.83 2.93 15.86
CA ALA A 102 -0.52 3.53 16.11
C ALA A 102 -0.25 3.59 17.62
N PHE A 103 0.90 3.10 18.02
CA PHE A 103 1.37 3.05 19.39
C PHE A 103 2.76 3.67 19.49
N GLU A 104 3.07 4.22 20.65
CA GLU A 104 4.40 4.70 21.01
C GLU A 104 4.94 3.86 22.16
N PHE A 105 6.23 3.58 22.15
CA PHE A 105 6.90 2.79 23.20
C PHE A 105 8.34 3.29 23.42
N HIS A 106 8.82 3.18 24.66
CA HIS A 106 10.22 3.45 25.02
C HIS A 106 10.95 2.13 25.30
N ASP A 107 10.29 1.21 25.99
CA ASP A 107 10.79 -0.10 26.35
C ASP A 107 10.07 -1.22 25.56
N PRO A 108 10.80 -2.23 25.05
CA PRO A 108 10.23 -3.45 24.50
C PRO A 108 9.07 -4.08 25.26
N VAL A 109 9.04 -4.01 26.59
CA VAL A 109 7.99 -4.60 27.43
C VAL A 109 6.61 -3.97 27.19
N GLU A 110 6.57 -2.70 26.77
CA GLU A 110 5.31 -1.99 26.50
C GLU A 110 4.57 -2.57 25.29
N LEU A 111 5.30 -3.18 24.33
CA LEU A 111 4.69 -3.82 23.15
C LEU A 111 3.85 -5.03 23.52
N GLU A 112 4.21 -5.75 24.58
CA GLU A 112 3.50 -6.96 25.00
C GLU A 112 2.16 -6.68 25.64
N ALA A 113 1.94 -5.46 26.14
CA ALA A 113 0.64 -5.03 26.65
C ALA A 113 -0.39 -4.81 25.52
N ILE A 114 0.05 -4.80 24.26
CA ILE A 114 -0.83 -4.63 23.10
C ILE A 114 -1.41 -5.99 22.72
N ASP A 115 -2.73 -6.13 22.83
CA ASP A 115 -3.47 -7.32 22.42
C ASP A 115 -3.59 -7.38 20.88
N LEU A 116 -2.53 -7.90 20.25
CA LEU A 116 -2.49 -8.12 18.81
C LEU A 116 -3.58 -9.08 18.32
N ARG A 117 -4.02 -10.04 19.15
CA ARG A 117 -5.06 -10.99 18.78
C ARG A 117 -6.42 -10.32 18.69
N ALA A 118 -6.73 -9.42 19.62
CA ALA A 118 -7.95 -8.61 19.55
C ALA A 118 -7.94 -7.65 18.35
N LEU A 119 -6.78 -7.10 17.98
CA LEU A 119 -6.61 -6.33 16.74
C LEU A 119 -6.82 -7.18 15.48
N ALA A 120 -6.20 -8.37 15.42
CA ALA A 120 -6.34 -9.31 14.30
C ALA A 120 -7.79 -9.79 14.12
N ALA A 121 -8.50 -10.02 15.24
CA ALA A 121 -9.89 -10.45 15.25
C ALA A 121 -10.92 -9.31 15.08
N ASP A 122 -10.48 -8.09 14.75
CA ASP A 122 -11.35 -6.90 14.58
C ASP A 122 -12.25 -6.60 15.78
N ARG A 123 -11.79 -6.91 17.00
CA ARG A 123 -12.54 -6.61 18.23
C ARG A 123 -12.44 -5.13 18.64
N ARG A 124 -11.68 -4.35 17.88
CA ARG A 124 -11.43 -2.90 18.04
C ARG A 124 -11.15 -2.50 19.50
N PRO A 125 -10.16 -3.14 20.17
CA PRO A 125 -9.86 -2.88 21.57
C PRO A 125 -9.32 -1.46 21.86
N TYR A 126 -8.75 -0.79 20.85
CA TYR A 126 -8.06 0.50 20.99
C TYR A 126 -8.62 1.57 20.02
N PRO A 127 -9.83 2.12 20.25
CA PRO A 127 -10.42 3.13 19.37
C PRO A 127 -9.59 4.42 19.28
N GLU A 128 -8.95 4.83 20.38
CA GLU A 128 -8.08 6.01 20.47
C GLU A 128 -6.76 5.88 19.72
N ALA A 129 -6.26 4.64 19.56
CA ALA A 129 -5.04 4.37 18.79
C ALA A 129 -5.30 4.29 17.28
N ARG A 130 -6.57 4.31 16.85
CA ARG A 130 -6.93 4.17 15.44
C ARG A 130 -6.48 5.41 14.66
N ARG A 131 -5.59 5.19 13.70
CA ARG A 131 -5.04 6.22 12.82
C ARG A 131 -5.96 6.43 11.62
N THR A 132 -6.20 7.69 11.27
CA THR A 132 -7.01 8.10 10.11
C THR A 132 -6.19 8.38 8.85
N ARG A 133 -4.92 8.74 9.02
CA ARG A 133 -3.98 9.00 7.92
C ARG A 133 -3.35 7.70 7.41
N PRO A 134 -3.10 7.58 6.09
CA PRO A 134 -2.43 6.41 5.53
C PRO A 134 -0.99 6.28 6.02
N LEU A 135 -0.38 5.12 5.77
CA LEU A 135 1.07 4.93 5.84
C LEU A 135 1.61 4.54 4.47
N PHE A 136 2.75 5.13 4.11
CA PHE A 136 3.49 4.88 2.88
C PHE A 136 4.84 4.26 3.23
N LEU A 137 5.01 2.98 2.93
CA LEU A 137 6.20 2.22 3.23
C LEU A 137 7.07 2.12 1.98
N VAL A 138 8.21 2.79 1.97
CA VAL A 138 9.16 2.78 0.84
C VAL A 138 10.30 1.83 1.16
N CYS A 139 10.52 0.82 0.32
CA CYS A 139 11.55 -0.18 0.57
C CYS A 139 12.95 0.41 0.35
N THR A 140 13.80 0.38 1.38
CA THR A 140 15.21 0.83 1.31
C THR A 140 16.20 -0.24 1.79
N HIS A 141 15.76 -1.50 1.84
CA HIS A 141 16.52 -2.60 2.43
C HIS A 141 17.71 -3.08 1.56
N GLY A 142 18.87 -2.46 1.71
CA GLY A 142 20.06 -2.74 0.91
C GLY A 142 20.72 -4.10 1.10
N LYS A 143 20.61 -4.69 2.31
CA LYS A 143 21.12 -6.05 2.56
C LYS A 143 20.27 -7.13 1.86
N ARG A 144 19.05 -6.80 1.44
CA ARG A 144 18.22 -7.69 0.65
C ARG A 144 18.46 -7.54 -0.85
N ASP A 145 18.50 -6.30 -1.34
CA ASP A 145 18.76 -6.03 -2.76
C ASP A 145 19.26 -4.59 -2.99
N ALA A 146 20.24 -4.44 -3.89
CA ALA A 146 20.85 -3.17 -4.23
C ALA A 146 19.88 -2.16 -4.87
N CYS A 147 18.90 -2.63 -5.66
CA CYS A 147 17.93 -1.76 -6.33
C CYS A 147 17.09 -0.97 -5.32
N CYS A 148 16.69 -1.60 -4.21
CA CYS A 148 15.91 -0.93 -3.15
C CYS A 148 16.74 0.12 -2.42
N ALA A 149 17.99 -0.20 -2.06
CA ALA A 149 18.89 0.76 -1.41
C ALA A 149 19.23 1.95 -2.30
N ARG A 150 19.38 1.74 -3.61
CA ARG A 150 19.73 2.80 -4.55
C ARG A 150 18.55 3.74 -4.83
N LEU A 151 17.37 3.18 -5.14
CA LEU A 151 16.24 3.95 -5.65
C LEU A 151 15.29 4.43 -4.53
N GLY A 152 15.09 3.63 -3.49
CA GLY A 152 14.10 3.89 -2.43
C GLY A 152 14.34 5.17 -1.61
N PRO A 153 15.56 5.50 -1.15
CA PRO A 153 15.78 6.65 -0.27
C PRO A 153 15.37 7.99 -0.88
N ALA A 154 15.57 8.19 -2.19
CA ALA A 154 15.13 9.41 -2.87
C ALA A 154 13.60 9.55 -2.88
N ILE A 155 12.88 8.43 -3.09
CA ILE A 155 11.42 8.37 -3.03
C ILE A 155 10.91 8.67 -1.60
N ALA A 156 11.52 8.05 -0.59
CA ALA A 156 11.14 8.26 0.81
C ALA A 156 11.30 9.73 1.22
N ARG A 157 12.43 10.37 0.89
CA ARG A 157 12.65 11.79 1.16
C ARG A 157 11.66 12.69 0.44
N GLY A 158 11.42 12.44 -0.85
CA GLY A 158 10.49 13.23 -1.66
C GLY A 158 9.05 13.15 -1.14
N LEU A 159 8.60 11.95 -0.75
CA LEU A 159 7.30 11.76 -0.11
C LEU A 159 7.23 12.42 1.27
N HIS A 160 8.28 12.30 2.08
CA HIS A 160 8.30 12.83 3.44
C HIS A 160 8.11 14.35 3.46
N ALA A 161 8.60 15.08 2.45
CA ALA A 161 8.41 16.52 2.32
C ALA A 161 6.93 16.95 2.28
N GLU A 162 6.03 16.12 1.75
CA GLU A 162 4.59 16.42 1.65
C GLU A 162 3.76 15.67 2.71
N TRP A 163 4.15 14.44 3.05
CA TRP A 163 3.33 13.52 3.85
C TRP A 163 3.85 13.30 5.27
N GLY A 164 5.04 13.81 5.60
CA GLY A 164 5.63 13.82 6.94
C GLY A 164 5.61 12.46 7.64
N ASP A 165 4.92 12.42 8.78
CA ASP A 165 4.81 11.28 9.70
C ASP A 165 4.15 10.02 9.11
N SER A 166 3.58 10.14 7.90
CA SER A 166 2.90 9.08 7.18
C SER A 166 3.88 8.28 6.31
N VAL A 167 5.12 8.74 6.15
CA VAL A 167 6.12 8.13 5.26
C VAL A 167 7.20 7.47 6.08
N TRP A 168 7.46 6.21 5.74
CA TRP A 168 8.46 5.39 6.40
C TRP A 168 9.35 4.72 5.37
N GLN A 169 10.65 4.75 5.60
CA GLN A 169 11.51 3.74 5.01
C GLN A 169 11.18 2.41 5.67
N SER A 170 11.17 1.34 4.88
CA SER A 170 10.81 0.00 5.32
C SER A 170 11.88 -1.01 4.93
N SER A 171 12.01 -2.03 5.76
CA SER A 171 12.61 -3.30 5.37
C SER A 171 11.86 -3.92 4.19
N HIS A 172 12.41 -5.01 3.66
CA HIS A 172 12.02 -5.55 2.37
C HIS A 172 10.51 -5.82 2.25
N VAL A 173 9.84 -5.14 1.31
CA VAL A 173 8.40 -5.32 1.05
C VAL A 173 8.10 -6.30 -0.08
N GLY A 174 9.11 -6.81 -0.80
CA GLY A 174 8.94 -7.65 -1.98
C GLY A 174 9.04 -6.89 -3.31
N GLY A 175 9.51 -7.55 -4.36
CA GLY A 175 9.57 -7.03 -5.73
C GLY A 175 10.71 -6.03 -5.99
N HIS A 176 11.94 -6.32 -5.54
CA HIS A 176 13.09 -5.44 -5.81
C HIS A 176 13.42 -5.29 -7.30
N ARG A 177 13.08 -6.27 -8.15
CA ARG A 177 13.15 -6.10 -9.62
C ARG A 177 12.15 -5.08 -10.17
N PHE A 178 11.19 -4.63 -9.36
CA PHE A 178 10.27 -3.54 -9.67
C PHE A 178 10.57 -2.29 -8.84
N ALA A 179 11.81 -2.10 -8.38
CA ALA A 179 12.19 -0.94 -7.59
C ALA A 179 12.05 0.38 -8.39
N ALA A 180 11.83 1.53 -7.74
CA ALA A 180 11.52 1.67 -6.32
C ALA A 180 10.11 1.16 -5.98
N THR A 181 9.97 0.44 -4.87
CA THR A 181 8.70 -0.14 -4.41
C THR A 181 8.14 0.59 -3.19
N MET A 182 6.80 0.69 -3.17
CA MET A 182 6.05 1.30 -2.08
C MET A 182 4.81 0.47 -1.74
N VAL A 183 4.48 0.35 -0.45
CA VAL A 183 3.21 -0.22 0.03
C VAL A 183 2.40 0.90 0.68
N CYS A 184 1.12 1.01 0.32
CA CYS A 184 0.19 1.97 0.89
C CYS A 184 -0.82 1.25 1.80
N LEU A 185 -0.85 1.66 3.07
CA LEU A 185 -1.72 1.11 4.11
C LEU A 185 -2.84 2.12 4.47
N PRO A 186 -4.03 1.64 4.86
CA PRO A 186 -4.30 0.29 5.35
C PRO A 186 -4.64 -0.75 4.28
N TRP A 187 -5.03 -0.36 3.06
CA TRP A 187 -5.56 -1.29 2.05
C TRP A 187 -4.55 -2.29 1.47
N GLY A 188 -3.25 -2.12 1.72
CA GLY A 188 -2.21 -3.05 1.27
C GLY A 188 -1.93 -2.99 -0.23
N HIS A 189 -2.09 -1.82 -0.86
CA HIS A 189 -1.80 -1.64 -2.28
C HIS A 189 -0.30 -1.49 -2.49
N CYS A 190 0.27 -2.35 -3.34
CA CYS A 190 1.68 -2.31 -3.71
C CYS A 190 1.90 -1.56 -5.02
N PHE A 191 2.98 -0.81 -5.07
CA PHE A 191 3.45 -0.10 -6.26
C PHE A 191 4.94 -0.37 -6.51
N GLY A 192 5.36 -0.21 -7.76
CA GLY A 192 6.76 -0.32 -8.16
C GLY A 192 7.08 0.56 -9.36
N ARG A 193 8.35 0.55 -9.80
CA ARG A 193 8.91 1.40 -10.86
C ARG A 193 8.62 2.88 -10.62
N LEU A 194 8.66 3.27 -9.35
CA LEU A 194 8.35 4.63 -8.94
C LEU A 194 9.57 5.54 -9.13
N ASP A 195 9.32 6.68 -9.77
CA ASP A 195 10.08 7.90 -9.55
C ASP A 195 9.35 8.78 -8.51
N THR A 196 9.99 9.87 -8.07
CA THR A 196 9.43 10.73 -7.01
C THR A 196 8.08 11.33 -7.40
N ALA A 197 7.91 11.72 -8.67
CA ALA A 197 6.66 12.29 -9.15
C ALA A 197 5.53 11.26 -9.15
N ALA A 198 5.80 10.04 -9.63
CA ALA A 198 4.85 8.92 -9.60
C ALA A 198 4.48 8.55 -8.17
N ALA A 199 5.44 8.49 -7.24
CA ALA A 199 5.18 8.21 -5.84
C ALA A 199 4.24 9.26 -5.21
N LEU A 200 4.45 10.55 -5.49
CA LEU A 200 3.57 11.63 -5.01
C LEU A 200 2.16 11.54 -5.62
N ARG A 201 2.03 11.22 -6.93
CA ARG A 201 0.71 10.99 -7.55
C ARG A 201 -0.02 9.82 -6.87
N VAL A 202 0.67 8.71 -6.66
CA VAL A 202 0.13 7.54 -5.94
C VAL A 202 -0.34 7.94 -4.54
N ALA A 203 0.49 8.64 -3.76
CA ALA A 203 0.14 9.03 -2.40
C ALA A 203 -1.09 9.96 -2.33
N ARG A 204 -1.16 10.96 -3.23
CA ARG A 204 -2.31 11.86 -3.36
C ARG A 204 -3.59 11.12 -3.77
N GLY A 205 -3.49 10.26 -4.78
CA GLY A 205 -4.61 9.42 -5.22
C GLY A 205 -5.11 8.52 -4.08
N TYR A 206 -4.19 7.84 -3.39
CA TYR A 206 -4.49 6.95 -2.29
C TYR A 206 -5.20 7.66 -1.14
N ALA A 207 -4.71 8.84 -0.74
CA ALA A 207 -5.34 9.66 0.29
C ALA A 207 -6.74 10.14 -0.13
N ALA A 208 -6.94 10.41 -1.43
CA ALA A 208 -8.25 10.69 -2.02
C ALA A 208 -9.10 9.43 -2.25
N ARG A 209 -8.65 8.26 -1.76
CA ARG A 209 -9.31 6.95 -1.93
C ARG A 209 -9.50 6.54 -3.39
N ARG A 210 -8.52 6.86 -4.21
CA ARG A 210 -8.44 6.51 -5.63
C ARG A 210 -7.16 5.74 -5.96
N LEU A 211 -7.26 4.82 -6.91
CA LEU A 211 -6.20 4.00 -7.45
C LEU A 211 -5.99 4.36 -8.93
N THR A 212 -5.43 5.54 -9.19
CA THR A 212 -5.30 6.12 -10.55
C THR A 212 -4.05 5.66 -11.30
N ASP A 213 -2.93 5.42 -10.61
CA ASP A 213 -1.66 5.08 -11.25
C ASP A 213 -1.53 3.57 -11.47
N LEU A 214 -2.40 3.01 -12.32
CA LEU A 214 -2.38 1.57 -12.65
C LEU A 214 -1.05 1.13 -13.31
N LEU A 215 -0.35 2.03 -14.02
CA LEU A 215 0.96 1.74 -14.61
C LEU A 215 2.04 1.35 -13.60
N ASN A 216 1.90 1.79 -12.35
CA ASN A 216 2.82 1.47 -11.26
C ASN A 216 2.23 0.43 -10.30
N TYR A 217 0.97 0.03 -10.49
CA TYR A 217 0.23 -0.81 -9.55
C TYR A 217 0.59 -2.28 -9.69
N ARG A 218 0.95 -2.91 -8.56
CA ARG A 218 1.39 -4.31 -8.49
C ARG A 218 0.30 -5.27 -8.02
N GLY A 219 -0.71 -4.79 -7.30
CA GLY A 219 -1.72 -5.62 -6.65
C GLY A 219 -1.89 -5.34 -5.16
N ARG A 220 -2.84 -6.05 -4.54
CA ARG A 220 -3.10 -6.02 -3.09
C ARG A 220 -2.44 -7.18 -2.39
N THR A 221 -1.88 -6.92 -1.21
CA THR A 221 -1.13 -7.94 -0.48
C THR A 221 -1.98 -9.08 0.07
N ALA A 222 -3.24 -8.81 0.39
CA ALA A 222 -4.18 -9.82 0.90
C ALA A 222 -4.63 -10.82 -0.19
N TRP A 223 -4.38 -10.53 -1.47
CA TRP A 223 -4.93 -11.29 -2.58
C TRP A 223 -3.88 -12.17 -3.25
N THR A 224 -4.32 -13.30 -3.79
CA THR A 224 -3.48 -14.18 -4.59
C THR A 224 -3.14 -13.55 -5.94
N GLN A 225 -2.10 -14.06 -6.60
CA GLN A 225 -1.65 -13.54 -7.89
C GLN A 225 -2.78 -13.48 -8.95
N PRO A 226 -3.60 -14.53 -9.17
CA PRO A 226 -4.70 -14.48 -10.13
C PRO A 226 -5.75 -13.42 -9.79
N VAL A 227 -6.04 -13.22 -8.50
CA VAL A 227 -7.01 -12.21 -8.04
C VAL A 227 -6.47 -10.79 -8.26
N GLN A 228 -5.18 -10.56 -8.02
CA GLN A 228 -4.54 -9.28 -8.34
C GLN A 228 -4.57 -8.98 -9.84
N ALA A 229 -4.33 -9.98 -10.69
CA ALA A 229 -4.41 -9.84 -12.14
C ALA A 229 -5.84 -9.48 -12.58
N ALA A 230 -6.83 -10.20 -12.06
CA ALA A 230 -8.22 -9.96 -12.38
C ALA A 230 -8.69 -8.56 -11.93
N GLU A 231 -8.30 -8.09 -10.75
CA GLU A 231 -8.57 -6.71 -10.32
C GLU A 231 -7.98 -5.70 -11.31
N PHE A 232 -6.72 -5.88 -11.70
CA PHE A 232 -6.04 -4.96 -12.60
C PHE A 232 -6.79 -4.81 -13.93
N PHE A 233 -7.13 -5.93 -14.57
CA PHE A 233 -7.81 -5.90 -15.87
C PHE A 233 -9.25 -5.40 -15.76
N LEU A 234 -10.00 -5.78 -14.72
CA LEU A 234 -11.35 -5.24 -14.51
C LEU A 234 -11.33 -3.73 -14.27
N ARG A 235 -10.36 -3.19 -13.53
CA ARG A 235 -10.22 -1.74 -13.35
C ARG A 235 -9.95 -1.02 -14.66
N GLN A 236 -9.14 -1.60 -15.53
CA GLN A 236 -8.87 -1.04 -16.85
C GLN A 236 -10.12 -1.08 -17.74
N GLU A 237 -10.81 -2.22 -17.79
CA GLU A 237 -12.00 -2.42 -18.61
C GLU A 237 -13.15 -1.50 -18.18
N LEU A 238 -13.41 -1.41 -16.89
CA LEU A 238 -14.54 -0.64 -16.34
C LEU A 238 -14.22 0.83 -16.10
N GLY A 239 -12.94 1.22 -16.16
CA GLY A 239 -12.51 2.59 -15.80
C GLY A 239 -12.74 2.94 -14.32
N VAL A 240 -12.75 1.95 -13.42
CA VAL A 240 -13.07 2.14 -12.00
C VAL A 240 -11.81 2.36 -11.15
N TYR A 241 -11.70 3.57 -10.61
CA TYR A 241 -10.53 3.98 -9.83
C TYR A 241 -10.80 4.10 -8.33
N GLY A 242 -12.00 3.82 -7.83
CA GLY A 242 -12.25 3.82 -6.39
C GLY A 242 -11.41 2.74 -5.68
N ILE A 243 -10.77 3.09 -4.57
CA ILE A 243 -9.88 2.16 -3.84
C ILE A 243 -10.63 0.91 -3.32
N ASP A 244 -11.92 1.05 -3.01
CA ASP A 244 -12.83 -0.01 -2.55
C ASP A 244 -13.95 -0.30 -3.56
N ALA A 245 -13.81 0.16 -4.80
CA ALA A 245 -14.84 0.00 -5.83
C ALA A 245 -15.11 -1.47 -6.16
N LEU A 246 -14.05 -2.30 -6.15
CA LEU A 246 -14.13 -3.74 -6.38
C LEU A 246 -13.85 -4.49 -5.08
N ARG A 247 -14.77 -5.37 -4.71
CA ARG A 247 -14.65 -6.30 -3.58
C ARG A 247 -14.50 -7.71 -4.12
N TYR A 248 -13.51 -8.43 -3.63
CA TYR A 248 -13.30 -9.82 -4.03
C TYR A 248 -14.44 -10.68 -3.50
N SER A 249 -15.06 -11.47 -4.38
CA SER A 249 -16.20 -12.33 -4.01
C SER A 249 -15.80 -13.81 -3.99
N ARG A 250 -15.25 -14.32 -5.10
CA ARG A 250 -14.89 -15.73 -5.27
C ARG A 250 -13.75 -15.86 -6.27
N GLY A 251 -12.93 -16.88 -6.10
CA GLY A 251 -11.89 -17.27 -7.03
C GLY A 251 -11.71 -18.78 -6.98
N GLU A 252 -11.62 -19.41 -8.15
CA GLU A 252 -11.43 -20.85 -8.26
C GLU A 252 -10.49 -21.18 -9.42
N MET A 253 -9.72 -22.26 -9.28
CA MET A 253 -8.93 -22.81 -10.36
C MET A 253 -9.85 -23.67 -11.24
N VAL A 254 -9.99 -23.32 -12.52
CA VAL A 254 -10.91 -23.99 -13.46
C VAL A 254 -10.16 -24.84 -14.50
N GLY A 255 -8.83 -24.84 -14.45
CA GLY A 255 -7.95 -25.65 -15.28
C GLY A 255 -6.48 -25.43 -14.89
N GLU A 256 -5.58 -26.19 -15.52
CA GLU A 256 -4.13 -25.95 -15.36
C GLU A 256 -3.81 -24.51 -15.77
N ASP A 257 -3.11 -23.79 -14.88
CA ASP A 257 -2.73 -22.40 -15.09
C ASP A 257 -3.91 -21.47 -15.44
N ARG A 258 -5.13 -21.79 -15.00
CA ARG A 258 -6.35 -21.03 -15.30
C ARG A 258 -7.26 -20.85 -14.09
N TRP A 259 -7.67 -19.61 -13.84
CA TRP A 259 -8.51 -19.23 -12.71
C TRP A 259 -9.70 -18.38 -13.15
N ARG A 260 -10.87 -18.66 -12.59
CA ARG A 260 -12.04 -17.79 -12.67
C ARG A 260 -12.12 -16.95 -11.40
N VAL A 261 -12.26 -15.64 -11.54
CA VAL A 261 -12.30 -14.68 -10.43
C VAL A 261 -13.49 -13.77 -10.58
N CYS A 262 -14.22 -13.56 -9.48
CA CYS A 262 -15.41 -12.73 -9.42
C CYS A 262 -15.19 -11.55 -8.45
N PHE A 263 -15.61 -10.36 -8.87
CA PHE A 263 -15.62 -9.15 -8.06
C PHE A 263 -17.01 -8.54 -8.01
N PHE A 264 -17.42 -8.08 -6.85
CA PHE A 264 -18.59 -7.23 -6.69
C PHE A 264 -18.18 -5.76 -6.84
N GLU A 265 -18.83 -5.04 -7.75
CA GLU A 265 -18.66 -3.60 -7.92
C GLU A 265 -19.64 -2.84 -7.02
N LYS A 266 -19.10 -2.03 -6.11
CA LYS A 266 -19.89 -1.34 -5.09
C LYS A 266 -20.81 -0.25 -5.65
N GLN A 267 -20.45 0.39 -6.76
CA GLN A 267 -21.20 1.52 -7.32
C GLN A 267 -22.42 1.07 -8.12
N THR A 268 -22.25 0.06 -8.97
CA THR A 268 -23.30 -0.48 -9.84
C THR A 268 -24.11 -1.58 -9.14
N GLY A 269 -23.51 -2.27 -8.17
CA GLY A 269 -24.08 -3.47 -7.57
C GLY A 269 -23.91 -4.72 -8.44
N GLU A 270 -23.16 -4.62 -9.53
CA GLU A 270 -22.93 -5.72 -10.47
C GLU A 270 -21.81 -6.65 -9.98
N THR A 271 -21.89 -7.91 -10.41
CA THR A 271 -20.79 -8.87 -10.22
C THR A 271 -20.11 -9.10 -11.56
N HIS A 272 -18.81 -8.84 -11.58
CA HIS A 272 -17.97 -9.02 -12.75
C HIS A 272 -17.18 -10.32 -12.61
N GLU A 273 -17.18 -11.12 -13.66
CA GLU A 273 -16.37 -12.33 -13.76
C GLU A 273 -15.27 -12.17 -14.80
N LEU A 274 -14.06 -12.58 -14.44
CA LEU A 274 -12.93 -12.66 -15.35
C LEU A 274 -12.22 -14.00 -15.18
N THR A 275 -11.93 -14.66 -16.30
CA THR A 275 -11.00 -15.79 -16.31
C THR A 275 -9.61 -15.27 -16.62
N VAL A 276 -8.62 -15.61 -15.80
CA VAL A 276 -7.21 -15.32 -16.01
C VAL A 276 -6.40 -16.59 -16.23
N VAL A 277 -5.40 -16.52 -17.12
CA VAL A 277 -4.53 -17.64 -17.50
C VAL A 277 -3.08 -17.21 -17.31
N LYS A 278 -2.26 -18.09 -16.74
CA LYS A 278 -0.81 -17.86 -16.65
C LYS A 278 -0.16 -18.24 -17.97
N GLU A 279 0.57 -17.31 -18.56
CA GLU A 279 1.34 -17.56 -19.77
C GLU A 279 2.77 -17.92 -19.41
N ARG A 280 3.35 -18.93 -20.06
CA ARG A 280 4.79 -19.17 -20.01
C ARG A 280 5.46 -18.13 -20.90
N GLY A 281 6.22 -17.20 -20.32
CA GLY A 281 6.99 -16.25 -21.12
C GLY A 281 8.32 -16.82 -21.57
N ALA A 282 8.75 -16.38 -22.75
CA ALA A 282 10.07 -16.69 -23.31
C ALA A 282 11.17 -15.79 -22.73
N ASP A 283 10.80 -14.60 -22.27
CA ASP A 283 11.73 -13.63 -21.69
C ASP A 283 12.20 -14.05 -20.31
N LEU A 284 13.48 -13.81 -20.02
CA LEU A 284 14.10 -14.12 -18.74
C LEU A 284 14.47 -12.83 -18.02
N ALA A 285 14.11 -12.74 -16.75
CA ALA A 285 14.52 -11.65 -15.88
C ALA A 285 15.01 -12.20 -14.53
N PRO A 286 16.11 -11.66 -13.98
CA PRO A 286 16.55 -12.04 -12.64
C PRO A 286 15.52 -11.58 -11.61
N THR A 287 15.23 -12.46 -10.64
CA THR A 287 14.32 -12.13 -9.55
C THR A 287 14.96 -11.08 -8.63
N SER A 288 16.26 -11.18 -8.34
CA SER A 288 17.11 -10.27 -7.53
C SER A 288 18.42 -9.88 -8.22
N CYS A 289 19.10 -8.84 -7.74
CA CYS A 289 20.43 -8.47 -8.21
C CYS A 289 21.41 -9.63 -7.97
N GLY A 290 22.15 -10.02 -9.01
CA GLY A 290 23.06 -11.18 -8.97
C GLY A 290 22.35 -12.55 -8.98
N GLY A 291 21.01 -12.58 -8.98
CA GLY A 291 20.22 -13.79 -9.13
C GLY A 291 20.24 -14.31 -10.58
N ARG A 292 20.01 -15.62 -10.74
CA ARG A 292 19.86 -16.21 -12.07
C ARG A 292 18.55 -15.73 -12.72
N PRO A 293 18.54 -15.39 -14.02
CA PRO A 293 17.32 -15.07 -14.74
C PRO A 293 16.33 -16.25 -14.75
N GLU A 294 15.06 -15.94 -14.54
CA GLU A 294 13.95 -16.90 -14.54
C GLU A 294 12.87 -16.46 -15.57
N PRO A 295 12.06 -17.38 -16.10
CA PRO A 295 10.99 -17.05 -17.03
C PRO A 295 9.96 -16.07 -16.45
N VAL A 296 9.73 -14.97 -17.18
CA VAL A 296 8.67 -14.01 -16.87
C VAL A 296 7.33 -14.60 -17.27
N SER A 297 6.53 -15.08 -16.31
CA SER A 297 5.26 -15.77 -16.59
C SER A 297 4.04 -14.98 -16.08
N PRO A 298 3.55 -13.97 -16.84
CA PRO A 298 2.45 -13.11 -16.39
C PRO A 298 1.08 -13.80 -16.50
N LEU A 299 0.10 -13.26 -15.78
CA LEU A 299 -1.31 -13.65 -15.87
C LEU A 299 -2.06 -12.72 -16.82
N ARG A 300 -2.91 -13.25 -17.70
CA ARG A 300 -3.73 -12.46 -18.64
C ARG A 300 -5.20 -12.85 -18.60
N PRO A 301 -6.12 -11.98 -19.03
CA PRO A 301 -7.47 -12.38 -19.34
C PRO A 301 -7.47 -13.49 -20.38
N ALA A 302 -8.27 -14.53 -20.16
CA ALA A 302 -8.61 -15.48 -21.22
C ALA A 302 -9.39 -14.73 -22.33
N PRO A 303 -9.21 -15.09 -23.61
CA PRO A 303 -10.06 -14.58 -24.68
C PRO A 303 -11.53 -14.85 -24.35
N ARG A 304 -12.40 -13.85 -24.55
CA ARG A 304 -13.85 -14.07 -24.46
C ARG A 304 -14.28 -14.85 -25.70
N GLU A 305 -15.22 -15.79 -25.55
CA GLU A 305 -15.83 -16.46 -26.69
C GLU A 305 -16.40 -15.40 -27.65
N GLY A 306 -15.93 -15.39 -28.90
CA GLY A 306 -16.35 -14.42 -29.93
C GLY A 306 -15.50 -13.15 -30.07
N ASN A 307 -14.51 -12.89 -29.21
CA ASN A 307 -13.55 -11.79 -29.40
C ASN A 307 -12.10 -12.24 -29.12
N PRO A 308 -11.34 -12.62 -30.16
CA PRO A 308 -9.97 -13.15 -30.02
C PRO A 308 -8.91 -12.07 -29.77
N GLU A 309 -9.25 -10.78 -29.85
CA GLU A 309 -8.26 -9.71 -29.71
C GLU A 309 -7.73 -9.61 -28.28
N ARG A 310 -6.41 -9.75 -28.15
CA ARG A 310 -5.68 -9.67 -26.89
C ARG A 310 -5.49 -8.20 -26.50
N PRO A 311 -5.86 -7.76 -25.28
CA PRO A 311 -5.53 -6.41 -24.82
C PRO A 311 -4.00 -6.21 -24.84
N ALA A 312 -3.56 -5.17 -25.53
CA ALA A 312 -2.15 -4.77 -25.53
C ALA A 312 -1.73 -4.30 -24.13
N TRP A 313 -0.46 -4.53 -23.79
CA TRP A 313 0.10 -4.03 -22.55
C TRP A 313 0.04 -2.50 -22.52
N PRO A 314 -0.29 -1.86 -21.40
CA PRO A 314 -0.03 -0.45 -21.24
C PRO A 314 1.49 -0.26 -21.14
N THR A 315 2.12 0.17 -22.24
CA THR A 315 3.54 0.49 -22.25
C THR A 315 3.74 1.91 -21.73
N ARG A 316 4.79 2.10 -20.92
CA ARG A 316 5.29 3.44 -20.64
C ARG A 316 5.99 3.88 -21.93
N SER A 317 5.43 4.81 -22.68
CA SER A 317 6.22 5.54 -23.67
C SER A 317 7.42 6.13 -22.92
N GLY A 318 8.63 5.87 -23.41
CA GLY A 318 9.87 6.34 -22.78
C GLY A 318 9.87 7.86 -22.60
N PRO A 319 10.83 8.42 -21.84
CA PRO A 319 10.99 9.86 -21.76
C PRO A 319 11.48 10.36 -23.13
N GLY A 320 10.55 10.66 -24.03
CA GLY A 320 10.82 11.48 -25.20
C GLY A 320 11.17 12.87 -24.69
N GLY A 321 12.40 13.31 -24.97
CA GLY A 321 12.83 14.67 -24.73
C GLY A 321 11.89 15.64 -25.42
N GLY A 322 11.00 16.26 -24.65
CA GLY A 322 10.23 17.41 -25.07
C GLY A 322 11.13 18.63 -24.99
N GLU A 323 11.93 18.83 -26.04
CA GLU A 323 12.53 20.13 -26.33
C GLU A 323 11.37 21.12 -26.53
N THR A 324 11.24 22.04 -25.58
CA THR A 324 10.23 23.09 -25.64
C THR A 324 10.77 24.18 -26.55
N ASP A 325 10.34 24.17 -27.80
CA ASP A 325 10.51 25.30 -28.72
C ASP A 325 9.60 26.45 -28.26
N PRO A 326 10.14 27.59 -27.79
CA PRO A 326 9.36 28.68 -27.24
C PRO A 326 9.06 29.72 -28.34
N GLN A 327 8.51 29.32 -29.49
CA GLN A 327 8.00 30.27 -30.48
C GLN A 327 6.73 29.78 -31.18
N ARG A 328 5.60 29.86 -30.47
CA ARG A 328 4.27 30.05 -31.08
C ARG A 328 3.28 30.61 -30.06
N GLN A 329 3.47 31.88 -29.72
CA GLN A 329 2.36 32.73 -29.29
C GLN A 329 1.52 33.05 -30.53
N GLY A 330 0.21 32.81 -30.47
CA GLY A 330 -0.68 33.06 -31.59
C GLY A 330 -2.14 32.72 -31.30
N ALA A 331 -2.76 33.54 -30.45
CA ALA A 331 -4.15 34.02 -30.48
C ALA A 331 -5.36 33.08 -30.71
N CYS A 332 -6.44 33.48 -30.01
CA CYS A 332 -7.87 33.24 -30.28
C CYS A 332 -8.47 31.98 -29.61
N GLY A 333 -9.56 32.04 -28.84
CA GLY A 333 -10.44 33.16 -28.54
C GLY A 333 -11.40 32.78 -27.40
N MET A 334 -11.79 33.79 -26.63
CA MET A 334 -12.88 33.75 -25.66
C MET A 334 -14.18 33.28 -26.32
N LEU A 335 -14.84 32.30 -25.74
CA LEU A 335 -16.29 32.15 -25.88
C LEU A 335 -16.94 32.13 -24.50
N ARG A 336 -17.89 33.05 -24.37
CA ARG A 336 -18.67 33.40 -23.18
C ARG A 336 -19.63 32.26 -22.83
N CYS A 337 -19.78 31.98 -21.54
CA CYS A 337 -20.91 31.22 -21.00
C CYS A 337 -21.95 32.21 -20.45
N ASP A 338 -23.12 32.28 -21.08
CA ASP A 338 -24.31 32.96 -20.56
C ASP A 338 -25.50 31.98 -20.51
N LYS A 339 -25.78 31.46 -19.29
CA LYS A 339 -27.08 31.18 -18.60
C LYS A 339 -28.25 30.43 -19.29
N PRO A 340 -29.32 30.00 -18.55
CA PRO A 340 -29.52 29.80 -17.11
C PRO A 340 -30.15 28.43 -16.71
N ALA A 341 -30.19 28.20 -15.38
CA ALA A 341 -30.83 27.07 -14.69
C ALA A 341 -32.37 27.12 -14.66
N ARG A 342 -33.01 25.94 -14.55
CA ARG A 342 -34.31 25.71 -13.85
C ARG A 342 -34.42 24.27 -13.27
N PRO A 343 -35.28 24.05 -12.24
CA PRO A 343 -35.15 22.97 -11.27
C PRO A 343 -36.26 21.90 -11.36
N HIS A 344 -35.97 20.67 -10.92
CA HIS A 344 -36.97 19.65 -10.55
C HIS A 344 -36.42 18.87 -9.33
N ALA A 345 -36.95 19.13 -8.13
CA ALA A 345 -38.08 18.45 -7.49
C ALA A 345 -37.69 17.07 -6.91
N ALA A 346 -37.49 17.03 -5.59
CA ALA A 346 -37.27 15.83 -4.79
C ALA A 346 -38.61 15.17 -4.41
N PRO A 347 -38.70 13.83 -4.33
CA PRO A 347 -39.83 13.17 -3.70
C PRO A 347 -39.59 12.98 -2.19
N VAL A 348 -40.57 13.48 -1.43
CA VAL A 348 -40.82 13.21 -0.02
C VAL A 348 -41.32 11.78 0.12
N TRP A 349 -40.69 10.97 0.98
CA TRP A 349 -41.28 9.72 1.46
C TRP A 349 -41.60 9.84 2.96
N ARG A 350 -42.90 9.84 3.26
CA ARG A 350 -43.48 9.51 4.56
C ARG A 350 -43.67 7.99 4.62
N GLY A 351 -43.25 7.36 5.69
CA GLY A 351 -43.45 5.93 5.93
C GLY A 351 -43.07 5.59 7.37
N SER A 352 -44.08 5.36 8.19
CA SER A 352 -44.05 5.32 9.64
C SER A 352 -44.06 3.87 10.15
N TRP A 353 -43.33 3.63 11.26
CA TRP A 353 -43.49 2.59 12.30
C TRP A 353 -43.33 1.10 11.95
N CYS A 354 -42.36 0.45 12.61
CA CYS A 354 -42.61 -0.64 13.57
C CYS A 354 -41.35 -0.95 14.41
N ILE A 355 -41.52 -0.93 15.73
CA ILE A 355 -40.56 -1.30 16.78
C ILE A 355 -40.85 -2.76 17.18
N PRO A 356 -39.85 -3.51 17.67
CA PRO A 356 -40.05 -4.19 18.96
C PRO A 356 -38.94 -3.91 19.97
N VAL A 357 -39.36 -3.70 21.21
CA VAL A 357 -38.56 -3.55 22.43
C VAL A 357 -38.49 -4.91 23.13
N GLY A 358 -37.36 -5.20 23.77
CA GLY A 358 -37.22 -6.16 24.89
C GLY A 358 -36.08 -7.16 24.65
N VAL A 359 -35.22 -7.53 25.61
CA VAL A 359 -35.14 -7.31 27.06
C VAL A 359 -33.65 -7.44 27.47
N ALA A 360 -33.28 -6.76 28.55
CA ALA A 360 -31.95 -6.69 29.14
C ALA A 360 -31.43 -8.01 29.75
N ALA A 361 -30.10 -8.14 29.80
CA ALA A 361 -29.41 -8.86 30.87
C ALA A 361 -28.03 -8.22 31.14
N ARG A 362 -27.89 -7.65 32.34
CA ARG A 362 -26.63 -7.16 32.91
C ARG A 362 -25.74 -8.35 33.29
N ARG A 363 -24.43 -8.22 33.11
CA ARG A 363 -23.43 -8.69 34.09
C ARG A 363 -22.14 -7.88 33.94
N SER A 364 -21.80 -7.23 35.04
CA SER A 364 -20.62 -6.40 35.29
C SER A 364 -19.51 -7.24 35.91
N VAL A 365 -18.26 -7.14 35.41
CA VAL A 365 -17.04 -7.33 36.20
C VAL A 365 -15.88 -6.50 35.62
N GLY A 366 -15.40 -5.55 36.43
CA GLY A 366 -14.01 -5.09 36.58
C GLY A 366 -13.15 -4.72 35.36
N MET A 367 -13.07 -3.42 35.03
CA MET A 367 -11.97 -2.83 34.27
C MET A 367 -11.07 -2.03 35.22
N HIS A 368 -9.78 -2.38 35.29
CA HIS A 368 -8.73 -1.48 35.74
C HIS A 368 -8.28 -0.62 34.56
N PRO A 369 -8.18 0.71 34.68
CA PRO A 369 -7.62 1.54 33.62
C PRO A 369 -6.09 1.57 33.73
N PHE A 370 -5.39 0.97 32.76
CA PHE A 370 -4.02 1.36 32.42
C PHE A 370 -4.08 2.15 31.11
N THR A 371 -3.74 3.43 31.18
CA THR A 371 -3.79 4.35 30.06
C THR A 371 -2.58 4.16 29.15
N ALA A 372 -2.76 3.54 27.99
CA ALA A 372 -1.85 3.69 26.86
C ALA A 372 -2.05 5.08 26.24
N ARG A 373 -0.97 5.80 26.01
CA ARG A 373 -1.01 7.21 25.62
C ARG A 373 -1.25 7.33 24.10
N ALA A 374 -2.47 7.70 23.71
CA ALA A 374 -2.82 7.97 22.31
C ALA A 374 -2.25 9.32 21.83
N VAL A 375 -1.79 9.36 20.57
CA VAL A 375 -1.20 10.55 19.95
C VAL A 375 -2.29 11.48 19.41
N ALA A 376 -2.52 12.61 20.08
CA ALA A 376 -3.29 13.74 19.54
C ALA A 376 -2.34 14.74 18.87
N GLY A 377 -2.56 15.04 17.59
CA GLY A 377 -1.74 15.98 16.82
C GLY A 377 -1.85 17.42 17.35
N ARG A 378 -0.74 17.98 17.85
CA ARG A 378 -0.58 19.42 18.10
C ARG A 378 0.37 20.04 17.08
N ARG A 379 -0.06 21.15 16.48
CA ARG A 379 0.79 22.08 15.72
C ARG A 379 1.57 22.98 16.69
N PRO A 380 2.81 23.37 16.42
CA PRO A 380 3.46 24.44 17.17
C PRO A 380 3.07 25.79 16.58
N GLY A 381 2.49 26.66 17.39
CA GLY A 381 2.46 28.10 17.16
C GLY A 381 3.63 28.70 17.94
N GLY A 382 4.53 29.40 17.25
CA GLY A 382 5.52 30.24 17.89
C GLY A 382 4.90 31.53 18.40
N ASP A 383 5.50 32.12 19.43
CA ASP A 383 5.92 33.52 19.37
C ASP A 383 6.98 33.81 20.42
N VAL A 384 7.92 34.66 19.99
CA VAL A 384 9.06 35.19 20.71
C VAL A 384 8.59 36.36 21.56
N ALA A 385 8.98 36.41 22.83
CA ALA A 385 9.11 37.67 23.56
C ALA A 385 10.22 37.56 24.60
N SER A 386 11.32 38.24 24.30
CA SER A 386 12.35 38.67 25.23
C SER A 386 11.74 39.56 26.32
N ASP A 387 12.09 39.34 27.60
CA ASP A 387 12.28 40.48 28.48
C ASP A 387 13.40 40.25 29.50
N ARG A 388 14.29 41.24 29.55
CA ARG A 388 15.30 41.44 30.58
C ARG A 388 14.65 42.33 31.63
N ARG A 389 14.73 41.97 32.93
CA ARG A 389 15.16 42.88 34.01
C ARG A 389 15.06 42.22 35.39
N ARG A 390 16.17 42.40 36.12
CA ARG A 390 16.44 42.26 37.57
C ARG A 390 16.62 40.86 38.11
#